data_AF-A0AB34IBD3-F1
#
_entry.id   AF-A0AB34IBD3-F1
#
_cell.length_a   1.000
_cell.length_b   1.000
_cell.length_c   1.000
_cell.angle_alpha   90.00
_cell.angle_beta   90.00
_cell.angle_gamma   90.00
#
_symmetry.space_group_name_H-M   'P 1'
#
loop_
_entity.id
_entity.type
_entity.pdbx_description
1 polymer ?
#
loop_
_entity_poly.entity_id
_entity_poly.type
_entity_poly.pdbx_seq_one_letter_code
_entity_poly.pdbx_strand_id
1 'polypeptide(L)'
;MAASGSEIVEAHSKQLNWLAQEENFAVNDDLDQLLEETRGILEKLADAAVKLGSWQMVLWQPRWVFAELDGLCYQKISAEEKPIGQPKKILYSSILHIEELDQGEFVLQCNNRDYTFKAPNENLSSVLVHNLRQLRERART
;
A
#
# COMPACT_ATOMS: atom_id res chain seq x y z
N MET A 1 -6.24 14.14 54.58
CA MET A 1 -7.49 14.36 53.83
C MET A 1 -7.51 13.36 52.70
N ALA A 2 -8.41 12.37 52.74
CA ALA A 2 -8.54 11.37 51.68
C ALA A 2 -9.30 12.00 50.50
N ALA A 3 -8.83 11.79 49.27
CA ALA A 3 -9.53 12.22 48.07
C ALA A 3 -10.96 11.64 48.07
N SER A 4 -11.94 12.47 47.72
CA SER A 4 -13.33 12.04 47.65
C SER A 4 -13.51 11.04 46.50
N GLY A 5 -14.44 10.08 46.65
CA GLY A 5 -14.68 9.07 45.61
C GLY A 5 -15.02 9.65 44.23
N SER A 6 -15.50 10.89 44.17
CA SER A 6 -15.74 11.67 42.94
C SER A 6 -14.45 12.04 42.20
N GLU A 7 -13.42 12.48 42.93
CA GLU A 7 -12.15 12.93 42.35
C GLU A 7 -11.35 11.76 41.76
N ILE A 8 -11.48 10.58 42.38
CA ILE A 8 -10.83 9.34 41.90
C ILE A 8 -11.44 8.88 40.57
N VAL A 9 -12.77 8.94 40.43
CA VAL A 9 -13.47 8.55 39.19
C VAL A 9 -13.17 9.52 38.03
N GLU A 10 -13.07 10.82 38.33
CA GLU A 10 -12.76 11.84 37.33
C GLU A 10 -11.30 11.74 36.85
N ALA A 11 -10.36 11.52 37.76
CA ALA A 11 -8.95 11.29 37.42
C ALA A 11 -8.76 10.02 36.57
N HIS A 12 -9.45 8.94 36.92
CA HIS A 12 -9.41 7.68 36.16
C HIS A 12 -10.00 7.85 34.75
N SER A 13 -11.10 8.60 34.62
CA SER A 13 -11.70 8.88 33.31
C SER A 13 -10.80 9.75 32.41
N LYS A 14 -10.11 10.74 32.99
CA LYS A 14 -9.11 11.55 32.27
C LYS A 14 -7.92 10.71 31.81
N GLN A 15 -7.44 9.81 32.65
CA GLN A 15 -6.34 8.90 32.33
C GLN A 15 -6.71 7.94 31.20
N LEU A 16 -7.93 7.36 31.22
CA LEU A 16 -8.43 6.51 30.13
C LEU A 16 -8.59 7.28 28.81
N ASN A 17 -9.11 8.51 28.85
CA ASN A 17 -9.24 9.34 27.66
C ASN A 17 -7.87 9.72 27.06
N TRP A 18 -6.88 10.00 27.90
CA TRP A 18 -5.51 10.28 27.45
C TRP A 18 -4.86 9.04 26.81
N LEU A 19 -4.97 7.86 27.43
CA LEU A 19 -4.48 6.60 26.84
C LEU A 19 -5.14 6.32 25.48
N ALA A 20 -6.46 6.49 25.38
CA ALA A 20 -7.19 6.31 24.12
C ALA A 20 -6.76 7.32 23.05
N GLN A 21 -6.40 8.56 23.43
CA GLN A 21 -5.86 9.54 22.50
C GLN A 21 -4.48 9.13 22.00
N GLU A 22 -3.57 8.73 22.90
CA GLU A 22 -2.22 8.30 22.52
C GLU A 22 -2.20 7.06 21.63
N GLU A 23 -3.06 6.08 21.91
CA GLU A 23 -3.22 4.92 21.03
C GLU A 23 -3.68 5.33 19.63
N ASN A 24 -4.66 6.24 19.53
CA ASN A 24 -5.10 6.76 18.24
C ASN A 24 -3.99 7.54 17.52
N PHE A 25 -3.17 8.30 18.23
CA PHE A 25 -2.02 9.01 17.64
C PHE A 25 -0.98 8.02 17.11
N ALA A 26 -0.61 7.01 17.88
CA ALA A 26 0.35 5.99 17.46
C ALA A 26 -0.14 5.19 16.24
N VAL A 27 -1.43 4.80 16.22
CA VAL A 27 -2.02 4.07 15.09
C VAL A 27 -2.01 4.90 13.80
N ASN A 28 -2.24 6.22 13.91
CA ASN A 28 -2.21 7.12 12.77
C ASN A 28 -0.78 7.35 12.26
N ASP A 29 0.20 7.51 13.16
CA ASP A 29 1.61 7.68 12.81
C ASP A 29 2.15 6.45 12.06
N ASP A 30 1.81 5.26 12.55
CA ASP A 30 2.14 3.98 11.89
C ASP A 30 1.50 3.88 10.49
N LEU A 31 0.28 4.38 10.31
CA LEU A 31 -0.42 4.34 9.02
C LEU A 31 0.22 5.31 8.01
N ASP A 32 0.54 6.52 8.46
CA ASP A 32 1.19 7.52 7.61
C ASP A 32 2.59 7.03 7.17
N GLN A 33 3.34 6.42 8.08
CA GLN A 33 4.60 5.77 7.76
C GLN A 33 4.42 4.65 6.72
N LEU A 34 3.40 3.81 6.89
CA LEU A 34 3.10 2.71 5.96
C LEU A 34 2.78 3.22 4.54
N LEU A 35 2.03 4.32 4.42
CA LEU A 35 1.75 4.98 3.14
C LEU A 35 3.00 5.68 2.55
N GLU A 36 3.88 6.20 3.41
CA GLU A 36 5.16 6.79 3.02
C GLU A 36 6.13 5.76 2.45
N GLU A 37 6.23 4.60 3.08
CA GLU A 37 7.14 3.54 2.66
C GLU A 37 6.61 2.76 1.45
N THR A 38 5.29 2.78 1.22
CA THR A 38 4.65 2.07 0.11
C THR A 38 4.55 2.93 -1.14
N ARG A 39 5.69 3.48 -1.60
CA ARG A 39 5.78 4.26 -2.84
C ARG A 39 7.13 4.09 -3.52
N GLY A 40 7.18 4.35 -4.82
CA GLY A 40 8.42 4.33 -5.59
C GLY A 40 8.22 4.13 -7.08
N ILE A 41 9.33 4.13 -7.83
CA ILE A 41 9.33 3.76 -9.23
C ILE A 41 9.44 2.23 -9.32
N LEU A 42 8.42 1.60 -9.89
CA LEU A 42 8.38 0.16 -10.16
C LEU A 42 8.11 -0.07 -11.64
N GLU A 43 8.56 -1.20 -12.16
CA GLU A 43 8.08 -1.64 -13.46
C GLU A 43 6.73 -2.32 -13.30
N LYS A 44 5.80 -2.01 -14.20
CA LYS A 44 4.51 -2.68 -14.31
C LYS A 44 4.44 -3.45 -15.61
N LEU A 45 4.02 -4.71 -15.56
CA LEU A 45 3.77 -5.48 -16.76
C LEU A 45 2.61 -4.86 -17.56
N ALA A 46 2.81 -4.69 -18.87
CA ALA A 46 1.84 -4.10 -19.76
C ALA A 46 0.57 -4.96 -19.88
N ASP A 47 -0.58 -4.29 -19.92
CA ASP A 47 -1.90 -4.93 -19.94
C ASP A 47 -2.17 -5.68 -21.27
N ALA A 48 -1.60 -5.19 -22.36
CA ALA A 48 -1.82 -5.73 -23.69
C ALA A 48 -0.57 -6.45 -24.18
N ALA A 49 -0.77 -7.72 -24.55
CA ALA A 49 0.20 -8.50 -25.30
C ALA A 49 0.46 -7.82 -26.66
N VAL A 50 1.66 -7.29 -26.86
CA VAL A 50 2.10 -6.92 -28.21
C VAL A 50 2.49 -8.21 -28.91
N LYS A 51 1.67 -8.63 -29.88
CA LYS A 51 1.93 -9.84 -30.67
C LYS A 51 2.83 -9.53 -31.84
N LEU A 52 3.86 -10.35 -32.02
CA LEU A 52 4.74 -10.33 -33.20
C LEU A 52 4.73 -11.73 -33.82
N GLY A 53 3.79 -11.97 -34.74
CA GLY A 53 3.53 -13.31 -35.26
C GLY A 53 3.00 -14.26 -34.18
N SER A 54 3.67 -15.39 -33.99
CA SER A 54 3.38 -16.37 -32.92
C SER A 54 3.94 -15.98 -31.55
N TRP A 55 4.73 -14.90 -31.46
CA TRP A 55 5.37 -14.45 -30.23
C TRP A 55 4.51 -13.41 -29.52
N GLN A 56 4.52 -13.47 -28.19
CA GLN A 56 3.96 -12.44 -27.33
C GLN A 56 5.11 -11.73 -26.63
N MET A 57 5.22 -10.41 -26.84
CA MET A 57 6.21 -9.60 -26.14
C MET A 57 5.77 -9.36 -24.70
N VAL A 58 6.67 -9.67 -23.77
CA VAL A 58 6.59 -9.26 -22.37
C VAL A 58 7.16 -7.86 -22.28
N LEU A 59 6.32 -6.88 -21.95
CA LEU A 59 6.71 -5.47 -21.89
C LEU A 59 6.53 -4.93 -20.47
N TRP A 60 7.66 -4.65 -19.82
CA TRP A 60 7.71 -3.94 -18.56
C TRP A 60 7.75 -2.43 -18.81
N GLN A 61 6.99 -1.67 -18.03
CA GLN A 61 6.89 -0.22 -18.19
C GLN A 61 7.04 0.47 -16.84
N PRO A 62 7.93 1.45 -16.70
CA PRO A 62 8.12 2.13 -15.42
C PRO A 62 6.89 2.96 -15.06
N ARG A 63 6.52 2.90 -13.79
CA ARG A 63 5.37 3.60 -13.20
C ARG A 63 5.78 4.16 -11.84
N TRP A 64 5.28 5.36 -11.55
CA TRP A 64 5.24 5.86 -10.19
C TRP A 64 4.11 5.13 -9.48
N VAL A 65 4.44 4.38 -8.43
CA VAL A 65 3.50 3.59 -7.64
C VAL A 65 3.46 4.16 -6.23
N PHE A 66 2.28 4.26 -5.65
CA PHE A 66 2.09 4.79 -4.30
C PHE A 66 0.80 4.24 -3.70
N ALA A 67 0.80 3.99 -2.39
CA ALA A 67 -0.39 3.60 -1.66
C ALA A 67 -1.26 4.80 -1.28
N GLU A 68 -2.57 4.58 -1.31
CA GLU A 68 -3.57 5.39 -0.63
C GLU A 68 -4.32 4.50 0.40
N LEU A 69 -5.21 5.10 1.18
CA LEU A 69 -5.99 4.41 2.22
C LEU A 69 -6.88 3.28 1.65
N ASP A 70 -7.39 3.46 0.44
CA ASP A 70 -8.38 2.58 -0.19
C ASP A 70 -7.82 1.74 -1.34
N GLY A 71 -6.56 1.97 -1.75
CA GLY A 71 -5.96 1.21 -2.84
C GLY A 71 -4.53 1.57 -3.18
N LEU A 72 -3.95 0.77 -4.08
CA LEU A 72 -2.64 1.03 -4.68
C LEU A 72 -2.81 1.81 -5.99
N CYS A 73 -2.16 2.96 -6.07
CA CYS A 73 -2.16 3.82 -7.24
C CYS A 73 -0.90 3.61 -8.09
N TYR A 74 -1.04 3.74 -9.41
CA TYR A 74 0.07 3.75 -10.33
C TYR A 74 -0.14 4.75 -11.48
N GLN A 75 0.92 5.45 -11.87
CA GLN A 75 0.87 6.52 -12.85
C GLN A 75 2.04 6.40 -13.83
N LYS A 76 1.84 6.86 -15.07
CA LYS A 76 2.93 6.97 -16.06
C LYS A 76 3.97 7.97 -15.54
N ILE A 77 5.22 7.78 -15.94
CA ILE A 77 6.29 8.75 -15.69
C ILE A 77 6.85 9.26 -17.02
N SER A 78 7.41 10.47 -17.01
CA SER A 78 8.17 11.04 -18.14
C SER A 78 9.56 10.41 -18.24
N ALA A 79 10.33 10.80 -19.26
CA ALA A 79 11.72 10.38 -19.41
C ALA A 79 12.62 10.86 -18.25
N GLU A 80 12.23 11.93 -17.57
CA GLU A 80 12.87 12.48 -16.37
C GLU A 80 12.30 11.90 -15.07
N GLU A 81 11.60 10.76 -15.16
CA GLU A 81 11.01 10.03 -14.03
C GLU A 81 9.94 10.80 -13.23
N LYS A 82 9.36 11.84 -13.82
CA LYS A 82 8.29 12.62 -13.16
C LYS A 82 6.92 12.04 -13.47
N PRO A 83 6.01 11.91 -12.49
CA PRO A 83 4.66 11.44 -12.75
C PRO A 83 3.90 12.33 -13.75
N ILE A 84 3.22 11.71 -14.71
CA ILE A 84 2.45 12.39 -15.77
C ILE A 84 1.07 11.74 -15.98
N GLY A 85 0.08 12.56 -16.35
CA GLY A 85 -1.30 12.10 -16.60
C GLY A 85 -2.10 11.87 -15.32
N GLN A 86 -3.16 11.07 -15.38
CA GLN A 86 -3.98 10.71 -14.21
C GLN A 86 -3.54 9.36 -13.65
N PRO A 87 -3.43 9.21 -12.31
CA PRO A 87 -3.14 7.92 -11.69
C PRO A 87 -4.29 6.95 -11.92
N LYS A 88 -3.96 5.65 -12.01
CA LYS A 88 -4.91 4.55 -11.98
C LYS A 88 -4.87 3.92 -10.60
N LYS A 89 -6.03 3.55 -10.06
CA LYS A 89 -6.17 2.96 -8.73
C LYS A 89 -6.60 1.50 -8.79
N ILE A 90 -5.98 0.66 -7.97
CA ILE A 90 -6.35 -0.73 -7.69
C ILE A 90 -6.89 -0.75 -6.27
N LEU A 91 -8.22 -0.85 -6.12
CA LEU A 91 -8.86 -0.85 -4.81
C LEU A 91 -8.44 -2.09 -4.01
N TYR A 92 -8.11 -1.92 -2.73
CA TYR A 92 -7.76 -3.06 -1.86
C TYR A 92 -8.89 -4.08 -1.74
N SER A 93 -10.14 -3.62 -1.79
CA SER A 93 -11.34 -4.47 -1.81
C SER A 93 -11.40 -5.40 -3.04
N SER A 94 -10.72 -5.06 -4.13
CA SER A 94 -10.65 -5.89 -5.33
C SER A 94 -9.54 -6.95 -5.30
N ILE A 95 -8.58 -6.83 -4.37
CA ILE A 95 -7.41 -7.70 -4.25
C ILE A 95 -7.76 -8.94 -3.42
N LEU A 96 -7.69 -10.10 -4.06
CA LEU A 96 -7.90 -11.41 -3.43
C LEU A 96 -6.62 -11.90 -2.75
N HIS A 97 -5.51 -11.90 -3.48
CA HIS A 97 -4.21 -12.36 -3.00
C HIS A 97 -3.07 -11.45 -3.47
N ILE A 98 -2.00 -11.41 -2.68
CA ILE A 98 -0.76 -10.69 -2.97
C ILE A 98 0.36 -11.73 -2.91
N GLU A 99 0.85 -12.10 -4.08
CA GLU A 99 1.88 -13.13 -4.26
C GLU A 99 3.21 -12.47 -4.59
N GLU A 100 4.26 -12.91 -3.90
CA GLU A 100 5.63 -12.50 -4.18
C GLU A 100 6.28 -13.57 -5.05
N LEU A 101 7.00 -13.13 -6.08
CA LEU A 101 7.68 -13.97 -7.06
C LEU A 101 9.20 -13.70 -7.02
N ASP A 102 9.95 -14.52 -7.74
CA ASP A 102 11.41 -14.37 -7.83
C ASP A 102 11.82 -13.03 -8.49
N GLN A 103 13.06 -12.61 -8.27
CA GLN A 103 13.66 -11.43 -8.91
C GLN A 103 12.94 -10.10 -8.61
N GLY A 104 12.32 -9.99 -7.43
CA GLY A 104 11.65 -8.78 -6.97
C GLY A 104 10.32 -8.51 -7.69
N GLU A 105 9.71 -9.53 -8.27
CA GLU A 105 8.39 -9.44 -8.89
C GLU A 105 7.29 -9.75 -7.86
N PHE A 106 6.12 -9.15 -8.04
CA PHE A 106 4.95 -9.48 -7.24
C PHE A 106 3.66 -9.28 -8.04
N VAL A 107 2.63 -10.04 -7.68
CA VAL A 107 1.33 -10.06 -8.37
C VAL A 107 0.22 -9.71 -7.40
N LEU A 108 -0.61 -8.74 -7.79
CA LEU A 108 -1.89 -8.46 -7.16
C LEU A 108 -2.97 -9.22 -7.94
N GLN A 109 -3.42 -10.33 -7.38
CA GLN A 109 -4.50 -11.12 -7.95
C GLN A 109 -5.82 -10.46 -7.57
N CYS A 110 -6.56 -9.95 -8.55
CA CYS A 110 -7.80 -9.19 -8.31
C CYS A 110 -8.99 -9.84 -9.00
N ASN A 111 -10.22 -9.54 -8.55
CA ASN A 111 -11.46 -10.11 -9.07
C ASN A 111 -11.59 -10.06 -10.60
N ASN A 112 -11.13 -8.97 -11.23
CA ASN A 112 -11.30 -8.75 -12.67
C ASN A 112 -10.07 -9.13 -13.49
N ARG A 113 -8.86 -8.93 -12.92
CA ARG A 113 -7.59 -9.10 -13.62
C ARG A 113 -6.43 -9.00 -12.65
N ASP A 114 -5.30 -9.56 -13.05
CA ASP A 114 -4.08 -9.49 -12.26
C ASP A 114 -3.21 -8.30 -12.68
N TYR A 115 -2.44 -7.80 -11.71
CA TYR A 115 -1.47 -6.74 -11.89
C TYR A 115 -0.11 -7.21 -11.40
N THR A 116 0.84 -7.34 -12.32
CA THR A 116 2.22 -7.71 -12.01
C THR A 116 3.10 -6.47 -11.98
N PHE A 117 3.90 -6.38 -10.92
CA PHE A 117 4.91 -5.34 -10.71
C PHE A 117 6.28 -5.97 -10.46
N LYS A 118 7.32 -5.19 -10.70
CA LYS A 118 8.70 -5.54 -10.42
C LYS A 118 9.41 -4.38 -9.74
N ALA A 119 9.94 -4.66 -8.55
CA ALA A 119 10.75 -3.72 -7.80
C ALA A 119 12.22 -3.74 -8.30
N PRO A 120 13.01 -2.69 -8.00
CA PRO A 120 14.42 -2.64 -8.39
C PRO A 120 15.28 -3.76 -7.78
N ASN A 121 14.86 -4.32 -6.65
CA ASN A 121 15.49 -5.46 -5.99
C ASN A 121 14.49 -6.22 -5.11
N GLU A 122 14.86 -7.43 -4.71
CA GLU A 122 14.03 -8.33 -3.91
C GLU A 122 13.66 -7.73 -2.54
N ASN A 123 14.59 -7.07 -1.85
CA ASN A 123 14.32 -6.48 -0.55
C ASN A 123 13.21 -5.42 -0.61
N LEU A 124 13.23 -4.54 -1.61
CA LEU A 124 12.16 -3.57 -1.84
C LEU A 124 10.84 -4.24 -2.19
N SER A 125 10.87 -5.32 -2.97
CA SER A 125 9.67 -6.13 -3.27
C SER A 125 9.05 -6.67 -1.98
N SER A 126 9.85 -7.30 -1.11
CA SER A 126 9.38 -7.88 0.14
C SER A 126 8.78 -6.83 1.08
N VAL A 127 9.41 -5.66 1.19
CA VAL A 127 8.88 -4.53 1.99
C VAL A 127 7.55 -4.04 1.42
N LEU A 128 7.47 -3.80 0.11
CA LEU A 128 6.24 -3.34 -0.54
C LEU A 128 5.11 -4.36 -0.40
N VAL A 129 5.39 -5.64 -0.63
CA VAL A 129 4.42 -6.73 -0.48
C VAL A 129 3.95 -6.84 0.97
N HIS A 130 4.85 -6.73 1.95
CA HIS A 130 4.51 -6.73 3.37
C HIS A 130 3.57 -5.57 3.71
N ASN A 131 3.90 -4.35 3.28
CA ASN A 131 3.11 -3.17 3.57
C ASN A 131 1.75 -3.20 2.88
N LEU A 132 1.69 -3.65 1.61
CA LEU A 132 0.43 -3.83 0.88
C LEU A 132 -0.50 -4.84 1.55
N ARG A 133 0.05 -5.92 2.12
CA ARG A 133 -0.75 -6.89 2.89
C ARG A 133 -1.35 -6.24 4.14
N GLN A 134 -0.59 -5.43 4.87
CA GLN A 134 -1.09 -4.68 6.03
C GLN A 134 -2.18 -3.68 5.64
N LEU A 135 -1.94 -2.85 4.61
CA LEU A 135 -2.88 -1.85 4.12
C LEU A 135 -4.20 -2.49 3.65
N ARG A 136 -4.12 -3.61 2.92
CA ARG A 136 -5.31 -4.36 2.48
C ARG A 136 -6.12 -4.87 3.66
N GLU A 137 -5.48 -5.35 4.72
CA GLU A 137 -6.19 -5.85 5.90
C GLU A 137 -6.87 -4.71 6.66
N ARG A 138 -6.18 -3.59 6.86
CA ARG A 138 -6.74 -2.39 7.51
C ARG A 138 -7.94 -1.83 6.75
N ALA A 139 -7.96 -1.92 5.42
CA ALA A 139 -9.07 -1.44 4.60
C ALA A 139 -10.32 -2.36 4.60
N ARG A 140 -10.24 -3.55 5.22
CA ARG A 140 -11.38 -4.47 5.36
C ARG A 140 -12.14 -4.30 6.68
N THR A 141 -11.46 -3.77 7.70
CA THR A 141 -12.04 -3.37 9.00
C THR A 141 -12.89 -2.12 8.89
#